data_AF-A0A9D2JEL1-F1
#
_entry.id   AF-A0A9D2JEL1-F1
#
_cell.length_a   1.000
_cell.length_b   1.000
_cell.length_c   1.000
_cell.angle_alpha   90.00
_cell.angle_beta   90.00
_cell.angle_gamma   90.00
#
_symmetry.space_group_name_H-M   'P 1'
#
loop_
_entity.id
_entity.type
_entity.pdbx_description
1 polymer ?
#
loop_
_entity_poly.entity_id
_entity_poly.type
_entity_poly.pdbx_seq_one_letter_code
_entity_poly.pdbx_strand_id
1 'polypeptide(L)'
;MSEKNDKDGERGAAPRLGTRAWVAISCLTLIVGVLAGHFLLGGAGTVALSGRTELGSTELDATIARYTYSGKTTSVTAREVLTEAGYSANDDGTYPVPAASDVLSYVQNEIILADAAARGIAVTDEELSEFATSTYGTDDYASLASTYGMEEDDVVEALREGAVVSKLLDSVVTTELPELPSEPEAPAEGEEDVATADYASYVISLLGDEWDSEANDWATTDGTYYATLSSYDISNEGATYAAASAAYSVAQSAYKTASTERSEQWHDYTSSVLSQATIQLGSLSE
;
A
#
# COMPACT_ATOMS: atom_id res chain seq x y z
N MET A 1 -0.49 -49.84 20.87
CA MET A 1 0.66 -49.27 20.14
C MET A 1 0.21 -49.08 18.70
N SER A 2 -0.04 -47.82 18.35
CA SER A 2 -0.32 -47.22 17.03
C SER A 2 -1.28 -47.92 16.06
N GLU A 3 -2.51 -47.41 16.06
CA GLU A 3 -3.42 -47.43 14.92
C GLU A 3 -3.16 -46.16 14.10
N LYS A 4 -2.86 -46.35 12.81
CA LYS A 4 -2.55 -45.32 11.82
C LYS A 4 -3.88 -44.85 11.22
N ASN A 5 -4.28 -43.62 11.48
CA ASN A 5 -5.46 -42.99 10.87
C ASN A 5 -5.00 -42.12 9.71
N ASP A 6 -5.21 -42.61 8.48
CA ASP A 6 -5.21 -41.80 7.27
C ASP A 6 -6.53 -41.00 7.24
N LYS A 7 -6.41 -39.68 7.24
CA LYS A 7 -7.45 -38.78 6.75
C LYS A 7 -6.79 -37.77 5.83
N ASP A 8 -6.79 -38.13 4.55
CA ASP A 8 -6.63 -37.19 3.45
C ASP A 8 -7.78 -36.19 3.51
N GLY A 9 -7.46 -34.99 3.98
CA GLY A 9 -8.26 -33.79 3.76
C GLY A 9 -7.59 -33.01 2.65
N GLU A 10 -8.18 -33.07 1.46
CA GLU A 10 -7.86 -32.23 0.31
C GLU A 10 -7.80 -30.76 0.77
N ARG A 11 -6.58 -30.20 0.85
CA ARG A 11 -6.40 -28.75 0.89
C ARG A 11 -6.72 -28.24 -0.50
N GLY A 12 -7.94 -27.74 -0.68
CA GLY A 12 -8.27 -26.90 -1.83
C GLY A 12 -7.23 -25.79 -1.93
N ALA A 13 -6.44 -25.83 -3.00
CA ALA A 13 -5.47 -24.80 -3.31
C ALA A 13 -6.22 -23.47 -3.47
N ALA A 14 -5.89 -22.49 -2.63
CA ALA A 14 -6.35 -21.13 -2.83
C ALA A 14 -5.92 -20.66 -4.24
N PRO A 15 -6.79 -19.97 -4.99
CA PRO A 15 -6.42 -19.45 -6.29
C PRO A 15 -5.24 -18.49 -6.11
N ARG A 16 -4.16 -18.75 -6.85
CA ARG A 16 -2.98 -17.88 -6.87
C ARG A 16 -3.37 -16.61 -7.63
N LEU A 17 -3.48 -15.48 -6.94
CA LEU A 17 -3.65 -14.18 -7.59
C LEU A 17 -2.47 -13.96 -8.56
N GLY A 18 -2.78 -13.51 -9.78
CA GLY A 18 -1.76 -13.18 -10.78
C GLY A 18 -0.88 -12.02 -10.30
N THR A 19 0.39 -12.05 -10.67
CA THR A 19 1.46 -11.13 -10.23
C THR A 19 1.09 -9.65 -10.37
N ARG A 20 0.31 -9.27 -11.39
CA ARG A 20 -0.16 -7.89 -11.60
C ARG A 20 -1.14 -7.39 -10.53
N ALA A 21 -1.99 -8.27 -9.99
CA ALA A 21 -2.88 -7.93 -8.89
C ALA A 21 -2.10 -7.72 -7.57
N TRP A 22 -1.01 -8.48 -7.36
CA TRP A 22 -0.14 -8.32 -6.19
C TRP A 22 0.65 -7.01 -6.17
N VAL A 23 1.04 -6.48 -7.34
CA VAL A 23 1.78 -5.20 -7.47
C VAL A 23 0.88 -3.99 -7.23
N ALA A 24 -0.34 -4.02 -7.78
CA ALA A 24 -1.36 -3.02 -7.48
C ALA A 24 -1.70 -3.04 -5.98
N ILE A 25 -1.97 -4.22 -5.40
CA ILE A 25 -2.23 -4.38 -3.96
C ILE A 25 -1.03 -3.96 -3.12
N SER A 26 0.22 -4.26 -3.50
CA SER A 26 1.41 -3.89 -2.70
C SER A 26 1.65 -2.38 -2.67
N CYS A 27 1.50 -1.70 -3.81
CA CYS A 27 1.59 -0.24 -3.87
C CYS A 27 0.42 0.38 -3.13
N LEU A 28 -0.79 -0.14 -3.31
CA LEU A 28 -1.98 0.31 -2.61
C LEU A 28 -1.90 0.03 -1.11
N THR A 29 -1.29 -1.06 -0.64
CA THR A 29 -0.98 -1.30 0.77
C THR A 29 0.20 -0.48 1.28
N LEU A 30 0.94 0.23 0.42
CA LEU A 30 1.89 1.26 0.85
C LEU A 30 1.22 2.64 0.92
N ILE A 31 0.16 2.87 0.14
CA ILE A 31 -0.61 4.13 0.11
C ILE A 31 -1.69 4.09 1.19
N VAL A 32 -2.50 3.03 1.17
CA VAL A 32 -3.36 2.58 2.26
C VAL A 32 -2.53 2.11 3.44
N GLY A 33 -1.31 1.55 3.34
CA GLY A 33 -0.49 1.32 4.56
C GLY A 33 0.21 2.57 5.10
N VAL A 34 0.09 3.71 4.43
CA VAL A 34 0.43 5.03 4.97
C VAL A 34 -0.82 5.74 5.52
N LEU A 35 -2.03 5.34 5.11
CA LEU A 35 -3.32 5.84 5.65
C LEU A 35 -3.89 4.89 6.72
N ALA A 36 -4.15 3.63 6.38
CA ALA A 36 -4.17 2.44 7.24
C ALA A 36 -2.77 1.93 7.67
N GLY A 37 -1.79 2.83 7.82
CA GLY A 37 -0.56 2.57 8.60
C GLY A 37 -0.80 2.36 10.09
N HIS A 38 -2.04 2.08 10.47
CA HIS A 38 -2.49 1.88 11.84
C HIS A 38 -2.64 0.39 12.22
N PHE A 39 -2.53 -0.56 11.28
CA PHE A 39 -2.85 -1.96 11.62
C PHE A 39 -1.73 -2.81 12.23
N LEU A 40 -0.46 -2.37 12.30
CA LEU A 40 0.63 -3.26 12.75
C LEU A 40 1.80 -2.62 13.52
N LEU A 41 1.61 -1.50 14.23
CA LEU A 41 2.62 -1.01 15.17
C LEU A 41 2.00 -0.61 16.51
N GLY A 42 1.77 -1.61 17.36
CA GLY A 42 1.64 -1.37 18.78
C GLY A 42 2.92 -0.74 19.33
N GLY A 43 2.80 0.46 19.91
CA GLY A 43 3.83 0.96 20.82
C GLY A 43 4.06 2.47 20.86
N ALA A 44 3.57 3.05 21.95
CA ALA A 44 4.22 4.08 22.78
C ALA A 44 4.15 5.57 22.35
N GLY A 45 3.21 6.28 22.99
CA GLY A 45 3.23 7.73 23.12
C GLY A 45 2.00 8.29 23.82
N THR A 46 1.76 7.93 25.09
CA THR A 46 0.60 8.46 25.83
C THR A 46 0.70 9.98 25.97
N VAL A 47 -0.25 10.72 25.38
CA VAL A 47 -0.52 12.08 25.83
C VAL A 47 -1.24 11.93 27.15
N ALA A 48 -0.52 12.22 28.24
CA ALA A 48 -1.16 12.39 29.53
C ALA A 48 -2.00 13.67 29.49
N LEU A 49 -3.29 13.51 29.16
CA LEU A 49 -4.30 14.52 29.38
C LEU A 49 -4.53 14.65 30.89
N SER A 50 -4.00 15.71 31.50
CA SER A 50 -4.14 16.00 32.94
C SER A 50 -3.80 14.83 33.87
N GLY A 51 -2.91 13.91 33.45
CA GLY A 51 -2.51 12.72 34.21
C GLY A 51 -3.50 11.55 34.20
N ARG A 52 -4.59 11.61 33.41
CA ARG A 52 -5.53 10.50 33.22
C ARG A 52 -5.13 9.65 32.01
N THR A 53 -5.37 8.35 32.09
CA THR A 53 -5.14 7.37 31.01
C THR A 53 -6.44 6.86 30.40
N GLU A 54 -7.57 7.18 31.01
CA GLU A 54 -8.88 6.67 30.65
C GLU A 54 -9.95 7.77 30.63
N LEU A 55 -10.88 7.65 29.68
CA LEU A 55 -12.03 8.49 29.44
C LEU A 55 -13.31 7.71 29.74
N GLY A 56 -14.26 8.34 30.42
CA GLY A 56 -15.63 7.84 30.50
C GLY A 56 -16.36 8.01 29.17
N SER A 57 -17.41 7.23 28.95
CA SER A 57 -18.24 7.30 27.74
C SER A 57 -18.82 8.70 27.46
N THR A 58 -19.11 9.47 28.51
CA THR A 58 -19.59 10.86 28.41
C THR A 58 -18.50 11.87 28.04
N GLU A 59 -17.23 11.50 28.18
CA GLU A 59 -16.07 12.34 27.85
C GLU A 59 -15.61 12.15 26.40
N LEU A 60 -16.15 11.17 25.69
CA LEU A 60 -15.78 10.86 24.30
C LEU A 60 -16.14 11.98 23.30
N ASP A 61 -17.21 12.73 23.57
CA ASP A 61 -17.65 13.87 22.75
C ASP A 61 -16.85 15.15 23.00
N ALA A 62 -15.96 15.14 23.99
CA ALA A 62 -15.19 16.32 24.32
C ALA A 62 -14.12 16.59 23.25
N THR A 63 -13.96 17.86 22.90
CA THR A 63 -12.94 18.30 21.95
C THR A 63 -11.54 18.11 22.52
N ILE A 64 -10.75 17.25 21.90
CA ILE A 64 -9.35 16.99 22.28
C ILE A 64 -8.34 17.65 21.34
N ALA A 65 -8.77 18.09 20.15
CA ALA A 65 -7.93 18.89 19.27
C ALA A 65 -8.77 19.79 18.37
N ARG A 66 -8.11 20.76 17.75
CA ARG A 66 -8.67 21.56 16.66
C ARG A 66 -7.63 21.69 15.57
N TYR A 67 -8.08 21.64 14.32
CA TYR A 67 -7.21 21.97 13.20
C TYR A 67 -7.84 23.07 12.36
N THR A 68 -7.01 23.88 11.73
CA THR A 68 -7.44 24.87 10.75
C THR A 68 -6.77 24.56 9.42
N TYR A 69 -7.58 24.33 8.39
CA TYR A 69 -7.13 24.09 7.03
C TYR A 69 -7.97 24.92 6.07
N SER A 70 -7.34 25.56 5.09
CA SER A 70 -8.04 26.43 4.10
C SER A 70 -8.97 27.47 4.74
N GLY A 71 -8.59 28.02 5.90
CA GLY A 71 -9.38 29.02 6.64
C GLY A 71 -10.60 28.47 7.41
N LYS A 72 -10.86 27.16 7.36
CA LYS A 72 -11.91 26.49 8.15
C LYS A 72 -11.28 25.84 9.38
N THR A 73 -11.81 26.14 10.56
CA THR A 73 -11.44 25.47 11.82
C THR A 73 -12.42 24.34 12.12
N THR A 74 -11.89 23.14 12.35
CA THR A 74 -12.64 21.93 12.72
C THR A 74 -12.20 21.46 14.11
N SER A 75 -13.16 21.06 14.94
CA SER A 75 -12.90 20.42 16.24
C SER A 75 -12.83 18.91 16.06
N VAL A 76 -11.94 18.27 16.81
CA VAL A 76 -11.75 16.82 16.85
C VAL A 76 -12.07 16.31 18.25
N THR A 77 -12.89 15.29 18.33
CA THR A 77 -13.34 14.63 19.55
C THR A 77 -12.52 13.38 19.84
N ALA A 78 -12.56 12.92 21.10
CA ALA A 78 -11.92 11.65 21.44
C ALA A 78 -12.58 10.46 20.73
N ARG A 79 -13.91 10.50 20.53
CA ARG A 79 -14.62 9.44 19.82
C ARG A 79 -14.09 9.25 18.40
N GLU A 80 -13.98 10.33 17.63
CA GLU A 80 -13.53 10.26 16.24
C GLU A 80 -12.15 9.59 16.13
N VAL A 81 -11.20 10.02 16.97
CA VAL A 81 -9.84 9.47 16.96
C VAL A 81 -9.81 8.01 17.42
N LEU A 82 -10.60 7.65 18.44
CA LEU A 82 -10.66 6.27 18.93
C LEU A 82 -11.33 5.32 17.95
N THR A 83 -12.39 5.77 17.27
CA THR A 83 -13.08 5.00 16.22
C THR A 83 -12.13 4.73 15.07
N GLU A 84 -11.45 5.76 14.55
CA GLU A 84 -10.47 5.62 13.47
C GLU A 84 -9.31 4.69 13.86
N ALA A 85 -8.82 4.83 15.09
CA ALA A 85 -7.75 3.97 15.62
C ALA A 85 -8.23 2.58 16.05
N GLY A 86 -9.52 2.24 15.88
CA GLY A 86 -10.06 0.92 16.21
C GLY A 86 -10.05 0.57 17.70
N TYR A 87 -10.02 1.58 18.58
CA TYR A 87 -10.06 1.35 20.02
C TYR A 87 -11.47 0.99 20.49
N SER A 88 -11.59 -0.12 21.21
CA SER A 88 -12.80 -0.50 21.92
C SER A 88 -12.77 -0.02 23.38
N ALA A 89 -13.93 -0.08 24.04
CA ALA A 89 -14.00 0.11 25.48
C ALA A 89 -13.19 -0.98 26.22
N ASN A 90 -12.63 -0.62 27.37
CA ASN A 90 -12.11 -1.52 28.37
C ASN A 90 -13.23 -2.32 29.04
N ASP A 91 -12.87 -3.37 29.80
CA ASP A 91 -13.81 -4.22 30.53
C ASP A 91 -14.69 -3.46 31.53
N ASP A 92 -14.22 -2.30 32.02
CA ASP A 92 -14.94 -1.43 32.95
C ASP A 92 -15.82 -0.35 32.26
N GLY A 93 -15.86 -0.37 30.92
CA GLY A 93 -16.62 0.57 30.11
C GLY A 93 -15.94 1.94 29.90
N THR A 94 -14.69 2.10 30.34
CA THR A 94 -13.86 3.27 30.01
C THR A 94 -13.15 3.08 28.68
N TYR A 95 -12.61 4.16 28.12
CA TYR A 95 -11.83 4.15 26.89
C TYR A 95 -10.43 4.68 27.15
N PRO A 96 -9.40 4.20 26.44
CA PRO A 96 -8.08 4.80 26.55
C PRO A 96 -8.13 6.26 26.07
N VAL A 97 -7.31 7.09 26.69
CA VAL A 97 -7.04 8.43 26.16
C VAL A 97 -6.24 8.31 24.85
N PRO A 98 -6.68 8.94 23.73
CA PRO A 98 -5.93 8.91 22.48
C PRO A 98 -4.51 9.44 22.62
N ALA A 99 -3.54 8.79 21.98
CA ALA A 99 -2.20 9.34 21.89
C ALA A 99 -2.18 10.58 20.98
N ALA A 100 -1.24 11.52 21.19
CA ALA A 100 -1.07 12.67 20.29
C ALA A 100 -0.78 12.23 18.86
N SER A 101 -0.05 11.12 18.72
CA SER A 101 0.23 10.51 17.42
C SER A 101 -1.06 10.13 16.72
N ASP A 102 -2.02 9.53 17.42
CA ASP A 102 -3.29 9.10 16.83
C ASP A 102 -4.14 10.30 16.44
N VAL A 103 -4.19 11.32 17.30
CA VAL A 103 -4.86 12.59 16.99
C VAL A 103 -4.22 13.27 15.78
N LEU A 104 -2.89 13.28 15.70
CA LEU A 104 -2.17 13.87 14.58
C LEU A 104 -2.44 13.09 13.29
N SER A 105 -2.36 11.77 13.31
CA SER A 105 -2.65 10.91 12.17
C SER A 105 -4.08 11.11 11.66
N TYR A 106 -5.07 11.12 12.57
CA TYR A 106 -6.47 11.41 12.24
C TYR A 106 -6.61 12.77 11.54
N VAL A 107 -6.05 13.83 12.13
CA VAL A 107 -6.10 15.18 11.55
C VAL A 107 -5.40 15.25 10.19
N GLN A 108 -4.29 14.56 10.02
CA GLN A 108 -3.57 14.50 8.75
C GLN A 108 -4.42 13.83 7.67
N ASN A 109 -5.07 12.69 7.98
CA ASN A 109 -5.98 12.01 7.06
C ASN A 109 -7.11 12.93 6.62
N GLU A 110 -7.78 13.58 7.59
CA GLU A 110 -8.86 14.53 7.35
C GLU A 110 -8.46 15.69 6.42
N ILE A 111 -7.25 16.23 6.60
CA ILE A 111 -6.75 17.32 5.75
C ILE A 111 -6.50 16.84 4.32
N ILE A 112 -5.95 15.62 4.15
CA ILE A 112 -5.70 15.04 2.82
C ILE A 112 -7.03 14.77 2.10
N LEU A 113 -8.04 14.22 2.79
CA LEU A 113 -9.38 14.01 2.25
C LEU A 113 -10.06 15.34 1.90
N ALA A 114 -9.91 16.37 2.74
CA ALA A 114 -10.42 17.70 2.46
C ALA A 114 -9.76 18.33 1.22
N ASP A 115 -8.45 18.12 1.02
CA ASP A 115 -7.76 18.59 -0.18
C ASP A 115 -8.21 17.83 -1.45
N ALA A 116 -8.41 16.51 -1.33
CA ALA A 116 -8.97 15.70 -2.42
C ALA A 116 -10.35 16.23 -2.84
N ALA A 117 -11.23 16.49 -1.85
CA ALA A 117 -12.55 17.05 -2.10
C ALA A 117 -12.47 18.44 -2.74
N ALA A 118 -11.55 19.30 -2.31
CA ALA A 118 -11.33 20.62 -2.88
C ALA A 118 -10.85 20.57 -4.35
N ARG A 119 -10.15 19.50 -4.74
CA ARG A 119 -9.75 19.20 -6.12
C ARG A 119 -10.88 18.58 -6.95
N GLY A 120 -12.03 18.30 -6.35
CA GLY A 120 -13.14 17.60 -7.00
C GLY A 120 -12.89 16.11 -7.19
N ILE A 121 -11.96 15.52 -6.42
CA ILE A 121 -11.72 14.08 -6.42
C ILE A 121 -12.81 13.44 -5.57
N ALA A 122 -13.62 12.61 -6.24
CA ALA A 122 -14.67 11.82 -5.63
C ALA A 122 -14.67 10.42 -6.27
N VAL A 123 -15.27 9.47 -5.55
CA VAL A 123 -15.40 8.08 -5.96
C VAL A 123 -16.87 7.77 -6.17
N THR A 124 -17.22 7.27 -7.35
CA THR A 124 -18.55 6.73 -7.64
C THR A 124 -18.71 5.34 -7.04
N ASP A 125 -19.94 4.85 -6.93
CA ASP A 125 -20.19 3.50 -6.39
C ASP A 125 -19.59 2.39 -7.29
N GLU A 126 -19.51 2.65 -8.60
CA GLU A 126 -18.84 1.76 -9.56
C GLU A 126 -17.33 1.70 -9.31
N GLU A 127 -16.70 2.86 -9.13
CA GLU A 127 -15.27 2.95 -8.81
C GLU A 127 -14.94 2.37 -7.43
N LEU A 128 -15.87 2.47 -6.48
CA LEU A 128 -15.76 1.84 -5.16
C LEU A 128 -15.79 0.32 -5.27
N SER A 129 -16.71 -0.23 -6.07
CA SER A 129 -16.80 -1.67 -6.33
C SER A 129 -15.55 -2.20 -7.05
N GLU A 130 -15.03 -1.46 -8.04
CA GLU A 130 -13.79 -1.80 -8.71
C GLU A 130 -12.59 -1.79 -7.74
N PHE A 131 -12.50 -0.75 -6.91
CA PHE A 131 -11.48 -0.64 -5.88
C PHE A 131 -11.54 -1.81 -4.88
N ALA A 132 -12.74 -2.13 -4.37
CA ALA A 132 -12.96 -3.23 -3.44
C ALA A 132 -12.62 -4.59 -4.08
N THR A 133 -13.06 -4.82 -5.31
CA THR A 133 -12.76 -6.06 -6.06
C THR A 133 -11.27 -6.21 -6.34
N SER A 134 -10.61 -5.12 -6.75
CA SER A 134 -9.17 -5.13 -7.03
C SER A 134 -8.34 -5.38 -5.76
N THR A 135 -8.78 -4.82 -4.63
CA THR A 135 -8.03 -4.85 -3.36
C THR A 135 -8.31 -6.11 -2.54
N TYR A 136 -9.58 -6.50 -2.42
CA TYR A 136 -10.05 -7.58 -1.54
C TYR A 136 -10.60 -8.80 -2.30
N GLY A 137 -10.68 -8.73 -3.64
CA GLY A 137 -11.24 -9.79 -4.47
C GLY A 137 -12.77 -9.87 -4.44
N THR A 138 -13.45 -8.92 -3.79
CA THR A 138 -14.90 -8.86 -3.65
C THR A 138 -15.40 -7.43 -3.46
N ASP A 139 -16.60 -7.14 -3.96
CA ASP A 139 -17.37 -5.91 -3.68
C ASP A 139 -18.58 -6.16 -2.78
N ASP A 140 -18.68 -7.36 -2.20
CA ASP A 140 -19.68 -7.69 -1.17
C ASP A 140 -19.26 -7.08 0.19
N TYR A 141 -19.69 -5.83 0.41
CA TYR A 141 -19.39 -5.08 1.63
C TYR A 141 -19.94 -5.74 2.90
N ALA A 142 -21.09 -6.42 2.82
CA ALA A 142 -21.66 -7.14 3.96
C ALA A 142 -20.77 -8.33 4.37
N SER A 143 -20.20 -9.04 3.40
CA SER A 143 -19.21 -10.09 3.66
C SER A 143 -17.93 -9.54 4.28
N LEU A 144 -17.45 -8.38 3.82
CA LEU A 144 -16.31 -7.69 4.42
C LEU A 144 -16.61 -7.26 5.86
N ALA A 145 -17.76 -6.63 6.11
CA ALA A 145 -18.23 -6.22 7.42
C ALA A 145 -18.28 -7.39 8.42
N SER A 146 -18.88 -8.51 8.01
CA SER A 146 -18.91 -9.75 8.79
C SER A 146 -17.51 -10.31 9.07
N THR A 147 -16.61 -10.25 8.07
CA THR A 147 -15.22 -10.74 8.20
C THR A 147 -14.43 -9.95 9.24
N TYR A 148 -14.64 -8.64 9.29
CA TYR A 148 -13.91 -7.74 10.18
C TYR A 148 -14.65 -7.41 11.49
N GLY A 149 -15.89 -7.87 11.64
CA GLY A 149 -16.72 -7.54 12.81
C GLY A 149 -17.10 -6.06 12.88
N MET A 150 -17.25 -5.43 11.71
CA MET A 150 -17.61 -4.02 11.55
C MET A 150 -19.05 -3.90 11.03
N GLU A 151 -19.63 -2.72 11.16
CA GLU A 151 -20.88 -2.42 10.46
C GLU A 151 -20.60 -2.21 8.96
N GLU A 152 -21.59 -2.53 8.12
CA GLU A 152 -21.44 -2.42 6.66
C GLU A 152 -21.17 -0.97 6.22
N ASP A 153 -21.87 -0.01 6.82
CA ASP A 153 -21.70 1.42 6.52
C ASP A 153 -20.27 1.89 6.82
N ASP A 154 -19.68 1.47 7.95
CA ASP A 154 -18.31 1.81 8.33
C ASP A 154 -17.28 1.25 7.33
N VAL A 155 -17.53 0.03 6.82
CA VAL A 155 -16.68 -0.59 5.78
C VAL A 155 -16.78 0.19 4.46
N VAL A 156 -18.00 0.55 4.06
CA VAL A 156 -18.24 1.32 2.83
C VAL A 156 -17.56 2.69 2.89
N GLU A 157 -17.63 3.37 4.03
CA GLU A 157 -16.97 4.65 4.27
C GLU A 157 -15.44 4.52 4.16
N ALA A 158 -14.84 3.59 4.90
CA ALA A 158 -13.40 3.36 4.88
C ALA A 158 -12.87 2.99 3.48
N LEU A 159 -13.60 2.14 2.74
CA LEU A 159 -13.24 1.80 1.37
C LEU A 159 -13.32 3.02 0.44
N ARG A 160 -14.31 3.89 0.63
CA ARG A 160 -14.47 5.10 -0.19
C ARG A 160 -13.35 6.08 0.07
N GLU A 161 -12.96 6.29 1.31
CA GLU A 161 -11.81 7.13 1.66
C GLU A 161 -10.52 6.57 1.05
N GLY A 162 -10.27 5.26 1.18
CA GLY A 162 -9.13 4.58 0.56
C GLY A 162 -9.10 4.77 -0.97
N ALA A 163 -10.25 4.64 -1.63
CA ALA A 163 -10.38 4.87 -3.07
C ALA A 163 -10.15 6.34 -3.46
N VAL A 164 -10.62 7.30 -2.65
CA VAL A 164 -10.38 8.74 -2.86
C VAL A 164 -8.88 9.03 -2.79
N VAL A 165 -8.17 8.49 -1.80
CA VAL A 165 -6.74 8.74 -1.70
C VAL A 165 -5.93 7.99 -2.77
N SER A 166 -6.37 6.80 -3.19
CA SER A 166 -5.78 6.14 -4.36
C SER A 166 -5.87 7.02 -5.61
N LYS A 167 -7.06 7.56 -5.90
CA LYS A 167 -7.23 8.51 -7.02
C LYS A 167 -6.40 9.78 -6.84
N LEU A 168 -6.32 10.28 -5.61
CA LEU A 168 -5.52 11.46 -5.32
C LEU A 168 -4.05 11.19 -5.63
N LEU A 169 -3.50 10.07 -5.16
CA LEU A 169 -2.14 9.68 -5.46
C LEU A 169 -1.89 9.60 -6.97
N ASP A 170 -2.76 8.92 -7.73
CA ASP A 170 -2.60 8.82 -9.18
C ASP A 170 -2.71 10.18 -9.88
N SER A 171 -3.39 11.15 -9.28
CA SER A 171 -3.47 12.52 -9.79
C SER A 171 -2.25 13.39 -9.48
N VAL A 172 -1.47 13.06 -8.45
CA VAL A 172 -0.36 13.90 -7.97
C VAL A 172 1.02 13.28 -8.20
N VAL A 173 1.09 11.96 -8.35
CA VAL A 173 2.31 11.24 -8.66
C VAL A 173 2.37 10.98 -10.15
N THR A 174 3.46 11.43 -10.76
CA THR A 174 3.71 11.31 -12.21
C THR A 174 4.63 10.14 -12.58
N THR A 175 5.39 9.61 -11.61
CA THR A 175 6.27 8.46 -11.84
C THR A 175 5.46 7.19 -12.04
N GLU A 176 5.59 6.63 -13.24
CA GLU A 176 5.10 5.30 -13.56
C GLU A 176 5.97 4.24 -12.89
N LEU A 177 5.32 3.25 -12.29
CA LEU A 177 6.01 2.13 -11.69
C LEU A 177 6.10 1.01 -12.74
N PRO A 178 7.30 0.52 -13.08
CA PRO A 178 7.42 -0.62 -13.98
C PRO A 178 6.81 -1.88 -13.33
N GLU A 179 6.55 -2.91 -14.13
CA GLU A 179 6.10 -4.19 -13.59
C GLU A 179 7.15 -4.77 -12.63
N LEU A 180 6.72 -5.30 -11.49
CA LEU A 180 7.61 -5.97 -10.56
C LEU A 180 8.18 -7.22 -11.26
N PRO A 181 9.51 -7.30 -11.46
CA PRO A 181 10.08 -8.45 -12.13
C PRO A 181 9.97 -9.70 -11.24
N SER A 182 9.69 -10.84 -11.86
CA SER A 182 9.77 -12.16 -11.21
C SER A 182 11.17 -12.72 -11.36
N GLU A 183 11.72 -13.35 -10.31
CA GLU A 183 13.02 -14.01 -10.38
C GLU A 183 13.03 -15.13 -11.45
N PRO A 184 14.12 -15.29 -12.23
CA PRO A 184 14.23 -16.38 -13.19
C PRO A 184 14.29 -17.74 -12.46
N GLU A 185 13.70 -18.78 -13.07
CA GLU A 185 13.74 -20.13 -12.52
C GLU A 185 15.18 -20.65 -12.46
N ALA A 186 15.57 -21.21 -11.32
CA ALA A 186 16.91 -21.77 -11.15
C ALA A 186 17.11 -23.01 -12.03
N PRO A 187 18.27 -23.15 -12.70
CA PRO A 187 18.56 -24.31 -13.54
C PRO A 187 18.74 -25.57 -12.68
N ALA A 188 18.73 -26.73 -13.33
CA ALA A 188 19.13 -27.98 -12.69
C ALA A 188 20.61 -27.92 -12.27
N GLU A 189 20.98 -28.70 -11.24
CA GLU A 189 22.36 -28.79 -10.77
C GLU A 189 23.30 -29.21 -11.91
N GLY A 190 24.31 -28.38 -12.18
CA GLY A 190 25.27 -28.61 -13.27
C GLY A 190 24.88 -28.04 -14.63
N GLU A 191 23.74 -27.33 -14.73
CA GLU A 191 23.27 -26.67 -15.96
C GLU A 191 23.36 -25.13 -15.88
N GLU A 192 24.13 -24.58 -14.96
CA GLU A 192 24.17 -23.13 -14.67
C GLU A 192 24.69 -22.29 -15.86
N ASP A 193 25.55 -22.88 -16.68
CA ASP A 193 26.14 -22.25 -17.87
C ASP A 193 25.40 -22.60 -19.18
N VAL A 194 24.32 -23.37 -19.11
CA VAL A 194 23.56 -23.79 -20.30
C VAL A 194 22.69 -22.63 -20.78
N ALA A 195 22.86 -22.25 -22.04
CA ALA A 195 21.98 -21.28 -22.70
C ALA A 195 20.66 -21.94 -23.10
N THR A 196 19.53 -21.32 -22.77
CA THR A 196 18.20 -21.82 -23.09
C THR A 196 17.32 -20.74 -23.72
N ALA A 197 16.34 -21.18 -24.51
CA ALA A 197 15.34 -20.29 -25.12
C ALA A 197 14.41 -19.65 -24.07
N ASP A 198 14.19 -20.31 -22.94
CA ASP A 198 13.36 -19.77 -21.85
C ASP A 198 14.06 -18.59 -21.18
N TYR A 199 15.36 -18.70 -20.88
CA TYR A 199 16.14 -17.58 -20.37
C TYR A 199 16.29 -16.46 -21.40
N ALA A 200 16.44 -16.77 -22.69
CA ALA A 200 16.44 -15.76 -23.75
C ALA A 200 15.13 -14.96 -23.75
N SER A 201 13.99 -15.66 -23.76
CA SER A 201 12.65 -15.05 -23.76
C SER A 201 12.45 -14.19 -22.52
N TYR A 202 12.90 -14.65 -21.35
CA TYR A 202 12.85 -13.90 -20.11
C TYR A 202 13.67 -12.61 -20.20
N VAL A 203 14.94 -12.68 -20.62
CA VAL A 203 15.84 -11.53 -20.75
C VAL A 203 15.28 -10.51 -21.75
N ILE A 204 14.83 -10.97 -22.92
CA ILE A 204 14.25 -10.12 -23.97
C ILE A 204 12.97 -9.42 -23.49
N SER A 205 12.14 -10.11 -22.70
CA SER A 205 10.93 -9.48 -22.14
C SER A 205 11.25 -8.32 -21.18
N LEU A 206 12.35 -8.41 -20.43
CA LEU A 206 12.81 -7.36 -19.52
C LEU A 206 13.50 -6.19 -20.26
N LEU A 207 14.22 -6.51 -21.34
CA LEU A 207 14.85 -5.53 -22.22
C LEU A 207 13.84 -4.63 -22.92
N GLY A 208 12.69 -5.20 -23.31
CA GLY A 208 11.65 -4.48 -24.05
C GLY A 208 12.22 -3.84 -25.30
N ASP A 209 12.05 -2.51 -25.43
CA ASP A 209 12.48 -1.74 -26.59
C ASP A 209 14.02 -1.61 -26.72
N GLU A 210 14.81 -2.03 -25.73
CA GLU A 210 16.28 -2.06 -25.85
C GLU A 210 16.79 -3.23 -26.73
N TRP A 211 15.94 -4.23 -27.03
CA TRP A 211 16.29 -5.38 -27.86
C TRP A 211 15.53 -5.39 -29.20
N ASP A 212 16.27 -5.58 -30.30
CA ASP A 212 15.69 -5.78 -31.63
C ASP A 212 15.61 -7.28 -31.93
N SER A 213 14.42 -7.84 -31.74
CA SER A 213 14.14 -9.25 -32.01
C SER A 213 14.27 -9.62 -33.49
N GLU A 214 14.09 -8.67 -34.43
CA GLU A 214 14.24 -8.94 -35.87
C GLU A 214 15.70 -8.97 -36.28
N ALA A 215 16.50 -8.05 -35.73
CA ALA A 215 17.95 -8.01 -35.94
C ALA A 215 18.70 -9.07 -35.13
N ASN A 216 18.07 -9.65 -34.10
CA ASN A 216 18.71 -10.52 -33.10
C ASN A 216 19.92 -9.83 -32.47
N ASP A 217 19.75 -8.55 -32.14
CA ASP A 217 20.80 -7.69 -31.59
C ASP A 217 20.17 -6.53 -30.78
N TRP A 218 21.01 -5.72 -30.14
CA TRP A 218 20.60 -4.55 -29.38
C TRP A 218 20.02 -3.46 -30.28
N ALA A 219 18.81 -2.99 -29.95
CA ALA A 219 18.19 -1.85 -30.60
C ALA A 219 18.88 -0.53 -30.18
N THR A 220 19.34 -0.48 -28.92
CA THR A 220 20.06 0.68 -28.36
C THR A 220 21.23 0.24 -27.49
N THR A 221 22.26 1.08 -27.39
CA THR A 221 23.49 0.79 -26.63
C THR A 221 23.74 1.77 -25.48
N ASP A 222 22.79 2.67 -25.22
CA ASP A 222 22.93 3.75 -24.23
C ASP A 222 22.20 3.42 -22.90
N GLY A 223 21.46 2.31 -22.86
CA GLY A 223 20.61 1.91 -21.75
C GLY A 223 21.33 1.14 -20.64
N THR A 224 20.67 1.06 -19.48
CA THR A 224 21.21 0.37 -18.28
C THR A 224 21.33 -1.13 -18.51
N TYR A 225 20.41 -1.71 -19.29
CA TYR A 225 20.51 -3.12 -19.66
C TYR A 225 21.73 -3.37 -20.54
N TYR A 226 21.96 -2.57 -21.58
CA TYR A 226 23.17 -2.71 -22.41
C TYR A 226 24.45 -2.60 -21.56
N ALA A 227 24.53 -1.60 -20.69
CA ALA A 227 25.68 -1.39 -19.82
C ALA A 227 25.98 -2.60 -18.91
N THR A 228 24.94 -3.35 -18.51
CA THR A 228 25.07 -4.50 -17.61
C THR A 228 25.24 -5.82 -18.36
N LEU A 229 24.55 -5.98 -19.49
CA LEU A 229 24.38 -7.25 -20.18
C LEU A 229 25.24 -7.40 -21.45
N SER A 230 25.88 -6.33 -21.94
CA SER A 230 26.67 -6.35 -23.19
C SER A 230 27.81 -7.37 -23.21
N SER A 231 28.28 -7.86 -22.06
CA SER A 231 29.29 -8.92 -21.98
C SER A 231 28.72 -10.35 -22.03
N TYR A 232 27.40 -10.51 -21.98
CA TYR A 232 26.75 -11.82 -22.02
C TYR A 232 26.38 -12.17 -23.45
N ASP A 233 26.49 -13.45 -23.79
CA ASP A 233 25.98 -14.00 -25.05
C ASP A 233 24.44 -14.12 -24.95
N ILE A 234 23.74 -13.16 -25.53
CA ILE A 234 22.28 -13.11 -25.62
C ILE A 234 21.88 -13.18 -27.08
N SER A 235 20.91 -14.05 -27.37
CA SER A 235 20.25 -14.16 -28.67
C SER A 235 18.79 -14.53 -28.47
N ASN A 236 17.99 -14.45 -29.52
CA ASN A 236 16.59 -14.90 -29.54
C ASN A 236 16.42 -16.37 -29.16
N GLU A 237 17.45 -17.21 -29.35
CA GLU A 237 17.37 -18.66 -29.13
C GLU A 237 18.04 -19.11 -27.83
N GLY A 238 18.84 -18.26 -27.19
CA GLY A 238 19.65 -18.66 -26.04
C GLY A 238 20.19 -17.50 -25.22
N ALA A 239 19.96 -17.59 -23.92
CA ALA A 239 20.69 -16.84 -22.89
C ALA A 239 20.93 -17.77 -21.69
N THR A 240 21.94 -17.47 -20.86
CA THR A 240 22.24 -18.25 -19.66
C THR A 240 21.45 -17.77 -18.45
N TYR A 241 21.37 -18.60 -17.40
CA TYR A 241 20.79 -18.19 -16.12
C TYR A 241 21.50 -16.96 -15.54
N ALA A 242 22.82 -16.83 -15.77
CA ALA A 242 23.59 -15.67 -15.33
C ALA A 242 23.15 -14.37 -16.04
N ALA A 243 22.84 -14.42 -17.35
CA ALA A 243 22.29 -13.29 -18.08
C ALA A 243 20.87 -12.93 -17.59
N ALA A 244 20.02 -13.95 -17.36
CA ALA A 244 18.68 -13.77 -16.80
C ALA A 244 18.71 -13.12 -15.40
N SER A 245 19.61 -13.58 -14.54
CA SER A 245 19.78 -13.05 -13.18
C SER A 245 20.30 -11.61 -13.17
N ALA A 246 21.20 -11.28 -14.11
CA ALA A 246 21.68 -9.92 -14.31
C ALA A 246 20.55 -8.99 -14.82
N ALA A 247 19.76 -9.43 -15.80
CA ALA A 247 18.61 -8.68 -16.31
C ALA A 247 17.56 -8.43 -15.20
N TYR A 248 17.24 -9.47 -14.41
CA TYR A 248 16.37 -9.36 -13.23
C TYR A 248 16.87 -8.28 -12.26
N SER A 249 18.18 -8.26 -11.98
CA SER A 249 18.78 -7.30 -11.05
C SER A 249 18.66 -5.85 -11.54
N VAL A 250 18.78 -5.63 -12.85
CA VAL A 250 18.53 -4.31 -13.48
C VAL A 250 17.07 -3.93 -13.35
N ALA A 251 16.14 -4.81 -13.74
CA ALA A 251 14.71 -4.58 -13.63
C ALA A 251 14.27 -4.25 -12.19
N GLN A 252 14.80 -5.00 -11.22
CA GLN A 252 14.47 -4.79 -9.81
C GLN A 252 15.05 -3.48 -9.27
N SER A 253 16.24 -3.08 -9.71
CA SER A 253 16.81 -1.78 -9.38
C SER A 253 15.98 -0.62 -9.94
N ALA A 254 15.51 -0.76 -11.18
CA ALA A 254 14.63 0.22 -11.81
C ALA A 254 13.29 0.34 -11.05
N TYR A 255 12.66 -0.79 -10.71
CA TYR A 255 11.45 -0.81 -9.90
C TYR A 255 11.64 -0.12 -8.55
N LYS A 256 12.72 -0.44 -7.81
CA LYS A 256 13.00 0.17 -6.51
C LYS A 256 13.21 1.68 -6.61
N THR A 257 13.89 2.13 -7.66
CA THR A 257 14.13 3.55 -7.91
C THR A 257 12.82 4.28 -8.19
N ALA A 258 12.01 3.78 -9.12
CA ALA A 258 10.70 4.35 -9.44
C ALA A 258 9.74 4.32 -8.23
N SER A 259 9.76 3.25 -7.44
CA SER A 259 8.99 3.15 -6.20
C SER A 259 9.41 4.21 -5.18
N THR A 260 10.71 4.46 -5.04
CA THR A 260 11.25 5.46 -4.12
C THR A 260 10.84 6.86 -4.57
N GLU A 261 11.00 7.17 -5.86
CA GLU A 261 10.61 8.46 -6.43
C GLU A 261 9.10 8.71 -6.32
N ARG A 262 8.28 7.68 -6.54
CA ARG A 262 6.82 7.74 -6.32
C ARG A 262 6.48 8.04 -4.86
N SER A 263 7.16 7.39 -3.91
CA SER A 263 7.00 7.66 -2.48
C SER A 263 7.44 9.08 -2.10
N GLU A 264 8.53 9.60 -2.69
CA GLU A 264 9.00 10.97 -2.48
C GLU A 264 7.99 11.99 -3.01
N GLN A 265 7.45 11.80 -4.22
CA GLN A 265 6.41 12.69 -4.76
C GLN A 265 5.16 12.72 -3.88
N TRP A 266 4.73 11.56 -3.37
CA TRP A 266 3.61 11.49 -2.42
C TRP A 266 3.94 12.19 -1.10
N HIS A 267 5.16 11.99 -0.59
CA HIS A 267 5.61 12.64 0.64
C HIS A 267 5.69 14.17 0.50
N ASP A 268 6.26 14.67 -0.59
CA ASP A 268 6.37 16.09 -0.88
C ASP A 268 4.99 16.72 -1.03
N TYR A 269 4.09 16.03 -1.71
CA TYR A 269 2.70 16.43 -1.87
C TYR A 269 2.00 16.56 -0.50
N THR A 270 1.99 15.48 0.29
CA THR A 270 1.31 15.45 1.59
C THR A 270 1.92 16.48 2.54
N SER A 271 3.25 16.60 2.58
CA SER A 271 3.95 17.61 3.37
C SER A 271 3.57 19.04 2.97
N SER A 272 3.43 19.30 1.67
CA SER A 272 3.00 20.60 1.15
C SER A 272 1.56 20.93 1.57
N VAL A 273 0.64 19.97 1.49
CA VAL A 273 -0.75 20.14 1.94
C VAL A 273 -0.80 20.38 3.46
N LEU A 274 -0.13 19.53 4.24
CA LEU A 274 -0.13 19.60 5.70
C LEU A 274 0.55 20.87 6.23
N SER A 275 1.54 21.42 5.51
CA SER A 275 2.20 22.68 5.88
C SER A 275 1.26 23.88 5.88
N GLN A 276 0.10 23.78 5.21
CA GLN A 276 -0.91 24.82 5.15
C GLN A 276 -1.91 24.74 6.32
N ALA A 277 -1.81 23.71 7.15
CA ALA A 277 -2.67 23.52 8.30
C ALA A 277 -2.04 23.99 9.61
N THR A 278 -2.88 24.37 10.56
CA THR A 278 -2.48 24.62 11.95
C THR A 278 -3.23 23.66 12.86
N ILE A 279 -2.51 22.88 13.66
CA ILE A 279 -3.09 21.90 14.59
C ILE A 279 -2.84 22.37 16.01
N GLN A 280 -3.91 22.39 16.81
CA GLN A 280 -3.89 22.69 18.23
C GLN A 280 -4.39 21.47 18.99
N LEU A 281 -3.48 20.81 19.69
CA LEU A 281 -3.84 19.74 20.62
C LEU A 281 -4.40 20.39 21.90
N GLY A 282 -5.61 19.99 22.27
CA GLY A 282 -6.29 20.44 23.47
C GLY A 282 -5.98 19.56 24.67
N SER A 283 -6.12 20.13 25.86
CA SER A 283 -6.35 19.36 27.08
C SER A 283 -7.85 19.35 27.35
N LEU A 284 -8.43 18.19 27.68
CA LEU A 284 -9.75 18.09 28.31
C LEU A 284 -9.75 18.98 29.55
N SER A 285 -10.47 20.09 29.47
CA SER A 285 -10.73 20.97 30.61
C SER A 285 -11.75 20.30 31.52
N GLU A 286 -11.46 20.29 32.83
CA GLU A 286 -12.34 19.82 33.93
C GLU A 286 -13.75 20.44 33.89
#